data_AF-A0AB34IT96-F1
#
_entry.id   AF-A0AB34IT96-F1
#
_cell.length_a   1.000
_cell.length_b   1.000
_cell.length_c   1.000
_cell.angle_alpha   90.00
_cell.angle_beta   90.00
_cell.angle_gamma   90.00
#
_symmetry.space_group_name_H-M   'P 1'
#
loop_
_entity.id
_entity.type
_entity.pdbx_description
1 polymer ?
#
loop_
_entity_poly.entity_id
_entity_poly.type
_entity_poly.pdbx_seq_one_letter_code
_entity_poly.pdbx_strand_id
1 'polypeptide(L)'
;MVLSPPASRHGRHAALLLLLLPPSSRGCFHATIKRHLDSSCVVRVNYSRPSCVSSAPQMPVYVLHALYLDERRAFMRSQLRSLCAEDVSWMLCLDRPVVASLDAAAFRCLHPCFAHNRYNPAHEPHISNGTLSLALKHKAAYVDMELRNLPAALVLEDDAVLPPTLWPILAAAAPPADATILFVGSYSLWPGGSLRAQAQRQGAPATAYRQSLASRPPVVHVLRRNASDWPPILGAVAYVVLRRGARIYAHTPVLSQADVGISYLDAAPQPQPEATTTTGT
;
A
#
# COMPACT_ATOMS: atom_id res chain seq x y z
N MET A 1 -30.14 9.74 27.39
CA MET A 1 -28.88 10.14 28.06
C MET A 1 -27.80 9.21 27.53
N VAL A 2 -27.12 9.60 26.46
CA VAL A 2 -26.09 8.75 25.81
C VAL A 2 -24.76 9.17 26.39
N LEU A 3 -24.19 8.34 27.26
CA LEU A 3 -22.84 8.51 27.77
C LEU A 3 -21.87 8.23 26.62
N SER A 4 -21.27 9.29 26.08
CA SER A 4 -20.11 9.17 25.20
C SER A 4 -18.99 8.44 25.94
N PRO A 5 -18.37 7.40 25.36
CA PRO A 5 -17.19 6.82 25.97
C PRO A 5 -16.04 7.85 25.94
N PRO A 6 -15.14 7.84 26.93
CA PRO A 6 -14.02 8.78 26.97
C PRO A 6 -13.11 8.55 25.77
N ALA A 7 -12.73 9.64 25.10
CA ALA A 7 -11.76 9.63 24.02
C ALA A 7 -10.44 9.00 24.49
N SER A 8 -10.10 7.84 23.93
CA SER A 8 -8.88 7.10 24.21
C SER A 8 -7.65 7.88 23.75
N ARG A 9 -6.70 8.13 24.68
CA ARG A 9 -5.49 8.95 24.48
C ARG A 9 -4.49 8.35 23.47
N HIS A 10 -4.65 7.10 23.03
CA HIS A 10 -3.59 6.35 22.35
C HIS A 10 -3.62 6.46 20.81
N GLY A 11 -4.81 6.57 20.20
CA GLY A 11 -4.94 6.81 18.75
C GLY A 11 -4.42 8.18 18.29
N ARG A 12 -4.27 9.13 19.23
CA ARG A 12 -3.64 10.43 18.96
C ARG A 12 -2.15 10.32 18.64
N HIS A 13 -1.42 9.30 19.13
CA HIS A 13 0.05 9.31 19.06
C HIS A 13 0.66 9.09 17.67
N ALA A 14 0.05 8.28 16.79
CA ALA A 14 0.58 8.08 15.43
C ALA A 14 0.36 9.33 14.54
N ALA A 15 -0.81 9.95 14.65
CA ALA A 15 -1.13 11.24 14.05
C ALA A 15 -0.25 12.38 14.61
N LEU A 16 -0.03 12.39 15.93
CA LEU A 16 0.83 13.36 16.60
C LEU A 16 2.30 13.20 16.16
N LEU A 17 2.81 11.97 16.00
CA LEU A 17 4.19 11.75 15.54
C LEU A 17 4.45 12.32 14.15
N LEU A 18 3.48 12.23 13.23
CA LEU A 18 3.61 12.83 11.89
C LEU A 18 3.60 14.36 11.95
N LEU A 19 2.80 14.96 12.84
CA LEU A 19 2.75 16.41 13.05
C LEU A 19 3.95 16.96 13.82
N LEU A 20 4.66 16.12 14.58
CA LEU A 20 5.88 16.46 15.32
C LEU A 20 7.17 16.26 14.52
N LEU A 21 7.09 15.61 13.35
CA LEU A 21 8.23 15.56 12.43
C LEU A 21 8.46 16.96 11.84
N PRO A 22 9.66 17.54 12.02
CA PRO A 22 9.94 18.86 11.48
C PRO A 22 9.76 18.86 9.95
N PRO A 23 9.28 19.94 9.32
CA PRO A 23 9.10 20.03 7.87
C PRO A 23 10.35 19.61 7.07
N SER A 24 11.53 19.83 7.65
CA SER A 24 12.83 19.41 7.12
C SER A 24 12.97 17.89 6.92
N SER A 25 12.35 17.06 7.77
CA SER A 25 12.42 15.60 7.65
C SER A 25 11.54 15.06 6.52
N ARG A 26 10.37 15.69 6.28
CA ARG A 26 9.48 15.34 5.15
C ARG A 26 10.13 15.70 3.81
N GLY A 27 10.70 16.91 3.73
CA GLY A 27 11.46 17.35 2.56
C GLY A 27 12.68 16.47 2.28
N CYS A 28 13.44 16.12 3.31
CA CYS A 28 14.59 15.22 3.15
C CYS A 28 14.19 13.83 2.68
N PHE A 29 13.11 13.26 3.25
CA PHE A 29 12.60 11.95 2.87
C PHE A 29 12.25 11.88 1.39
N HIS A 30 11.33 12.73 0.95
CA HIS A 30 10.83 12.73 -0.42
C HIS A 30 11.98 13.00 -1.42
N ALA A 31 12.87 13.95 -1.12
CA ALA A 31 14.03 14.21 -1.96
C ALA A 31 14.99 13.01 -2.03
N THR A 32 15.19 12.29 -0.91
CA THR A 32 16.06 11.12 -0.87
C THR A 32 15.48 9.96 -1.68
N ILE A 33 14.19 9.64 -1.50
CA ILE A 33 13.53 8.61 -2.32
C ILE A 33 13.57 9.00 -3.80
N LYS A 34 13.23 10.24 -4.15
CA LYS A 34 13.24 10.72 -5.54
C LYS A 34 14.60 10.54 -6.21
N ARG A 35 15.71 10.76 -5.49
CA ARG A 35 17.07 10.54 -6.03
C ARG A 35 17.36 9.08 -6.38
N HIS A 36 16.67 8.14 -5.75
CA HIS A 36 16.79 6.71 -6.07
C HIS A 36 15.85 6.27 -7.21
N LEU A 37 14.91 7.09 -7.67
CA LEU A 37 13.96 6.76 -8.73
C LEU A 37 14.53 7.02 -10.14
N ASP A 38 15.66 6.41 -10.46
CA ASP A 38 16.21 6.43 -11.82
C ASP A 38 15.67 5.27 -12.69
N SER A 39 16.17 5.18 -13.94
CA SER A 39 15.76 4.14 -14.89
C SER A 39 16.22 2.73 -14.50
N SER A 40 17.20 2.60 -13.61
CA SER A 40 17.61 1.31 -13.04
C SER A 40 16.71 0.89 -11.87
N CYS A 41 16.15 1.86 -11.14
CA CYS A 41 15.16 1.59 -10.11
C CYS A 41 13.79 1.24 -10.68
N VAL A 42 13.25 2.08 -11.59
CA VAL A 42 11.88 1.95 -12.07
C VAL A 42 11.85 1.47 -13.51
N VAL A 43 11.72 0.16 -13.69
CA VAL A 43 11.63 -0.46 -15.01
C VAL A 43 10.17 -0.58 -15.43
N ARG A 44 9.79 0.17 -16.46
CA ARG A 44 8.43 0.20 -16.99
C ARG A 44 8.26 -0.80 -18.13
N VAL A 45 7.17 -1.56 -18.09
CA VAL A 45 6.88 -2.63 -19.05
C VAL A 45 5.39 -2.63 -19.36
N ASN A 46 5.05 -2.89 -20.62
CA ASN A 46 3.69 -3.18 -21.06
C ASN A 46 3.59 -4.66 -21.44
N TYR A 47 2.65 -5.39 -20.82
CA TYR A 47 2.37 -6.79 -21.10
C TYR A 47 1.09 -7.02 -21.92
N SER A 48 0.38 -5.97 -22.30
CA SER A 48 -0.76 -6.09 -23.21
C SER A 48 -0.32 -6.53 -24.60
N ARG A 49 -1.24 -7.21 -25.28
CA ARG A 49 -1.05 -7.77 -26.62
C ARG A 49 -2.31 -7.53 -27.44
N PRO A 50 -2.25 -7.48 -28.78
CA PRO A 50 -3.45 -7.34 -29.60
C PRO A 50 -4.51 -8.42 -29.34
N SER A 51 -4.09 -9.62 -28.94
CA SER A 51 -4.97 -10.74 -28.58
C SER A 51 -5.58 -10.64 -27.19
N CYS A 52 -5.14 -9.68 -26.38
CA CYS A 52 -5.61 -9.43 -25.04
C CYS A 52 -6.64 -8.29 -25.07
N VAL A 53 -7.92 -8.62 -25.05
CA VAL A 53 -8.98 -7.62 -24.87
C VAL A 53 -9.43 -7.68 -23.41
N SER A 54 -8.95 -6.76 -22.58
CA SER A 54 -9.56 -6.54 -21.26
C SER A 54 -10.84 -5.73 -21.46
N SER A 55 -11.98 -6.27 -21.04
CA SER A 55 -13.25 -5.53 -21.01
C SER A 55 -13.37 -4.59 -19.81
N ALA A 56 -12.46 -4.70 -18.84
CA ALA A 56 -12.46 -3.89 -17.62
C ALA A 56 -11.34 -2.84 -17.68
N PRO A 57 -11.59 -1.61 -17.18
CA PRO A 57 -10.56 -0.59 -17.01
C PRO A 57 -9.38 -1.14 -16.22
N GLN A 58 -8.18 -1.01 -16.79
CA GLN A 58 -6.93 -1.34 -16.10
C GLN A 58 -6.42 -0.14 -15.32
N MET A 59 -5.57 -0.39 -14.34
CA MET A 59 -4.84 0.66 -13.62
C MET A 59 -3.34 0.36 -13.62
N PRO A 60 -2.49 1.39 -13.47
CA PRO A 60 -1.05 1.18 -13.31
C PRO A 60 -0.74 0.22 -12.17
N VAL A 61 0.28 -0.62 -12.36
CA VAL A 61 0.73 -1.63 -11.41
C VAL A 61 2.17 -1.31 -10.99
N TYR A 62 2.42 -1.29 -9.69
CA TYR A 62 3.75 -1.24 -9.11
C TYR A 62 4.10 -2.60 -8.51
N VAL A 63 5.19 -3.21 -8.95
CA VAL A 63 5.68 -4.48 -8.40
C VAL A 63 6.94 -4.22 -7.60
N LEU A 64 6.91 -4.53 -6.31
CA LEU A 64 8.03 -4.37 -5.39
C LEU A 64 8.84 -5.66 -5.40
N HIS A 65 10.06 -5.60 -5.92
CA HIS A 65 10.83 -6.79 -6.20
C HIS A 65 12.27 -6.64 -5.73
N ALA A 66 12.80 -7.64 -5.01
CA ALA A 66 14.21 -7.68 -4.64
C ALA A 66 15.03 -8.38 -5.73
N LEU A 67 16.14 -7.75 -6.17
CA LEU A 67 16.89 -8.18 -7.36
C LEU A 67 17.38 -9.64 -7.35
N TYR A 68 17.54 -10.24 -6.17
CA TYR A 68 18.04 -11.61 -6.01
C TYR A 68 16.94 -12.69 -6.02
N LEU A 69 15.67 -12.32 -6.19
CA LEU A 69 14.53 -13.24 -6.13
C LEU A 69 13.98 -13.59 -7.54
N ASP A 70 14.86 -14.01 -8.45
CA ASP A 70 14.53 -14.19 -9.88
C ASP A 70 13.31 -15.09 -10.15
N GLU A 71 13.14 -16.16 -9.38
CA GLU A 71 11.98 -17.05 -9.49
C GLU A 71 10.66 -16.33 -9.21
N ARG A 72 10.63 -15.48 -8.17
CA ARG A 72 9.45 -14.66 -7.85
C ARG A 72 9.16 -13.65 -8.94
N ARG A 73 10.22 -13.03 -9.49
CA ARG A 73 10.10 -12.13 -10.63
C ARG A 73 9.47 -12.81 -11.84
N ALA A 74 9.93 -14.02 -12.17
CA ALA A 74 9.42 -14.81 -13.28
C ALA A 74 7.95 -15.20 -13.05
N PHE A 75 7.62 -15.62 -11.83
CA PHE A 75 6.25 -15.95 -11.43
C PHE A 75 5.31 -14.75 -11.57
N MET A 76 5.62 -13.61 -10.94
CA MET A 76 4.82 -12.40 -11.03
C MET A 76 4.69 -11.87 -12.47
N ARG A 77 5.78 -11.92 -13.25
CA ARG A 77 5.77 -11.57 -14.68
C ARG A 77 4.81 -12.46 -15.47
N SER A 78 4.78 -13.76 -15.18
CA SER A 78 3.84 -14.69 -15.82
C SER A 78 2.39 -14.29 -15.54
N GLN A 79 2.07 -14.04 -14.26
CA GLN A 79 0.72 -13.62 -13.85
C GLN A 79 0.28 -12.30 -14.51
N LEU A 80 1.14 -11.28 -14.53
CA LEU A 80 0.84 -9.98 -15.14
C LEU A 80 0.68 -10.07 -16.67
N ARG A 81 1.41 -10.98 -17.33
CA ARG A 81 1.20 -11.30 -18.75
C ARG A 81 -0.14 -11.96 -19.00
N SER A 82 -0.53 -12.92 -18.16
CA SER A 82 -1.85 -13.57 -18.24
C SER A 82 -3.00 -12.59 -18.00
N LEU A 83 -2.76 -11.54 -17.20
CA LEU A 83 -3.70 -10.44 -16.97
C LEU A 83 -3.61 -9.32 -18.02
N CYS A 84 -2.68 -9.41 -18.96
CA CYS A 84 -2.46 -8.42 -20.00
C CYS A 84 -2.25 -6.99 -19.46
N ALA A 85 -1.52 -6.88 -18.35
CA ALA A 85 -1.29 -5.62 -17.63
C ALA A 85 -0.55 -4.60 -18.52
N GLU A 86 -1.18 -3.44 -18.74
CA GLU A 86 -0.70 -2.43 -19.72
C GLU A 86 0.42 -1.52 -19.21
N ASP A 87 0.39 -1.17 -17.91
CA ASP A 87 1.30 -0.19 -17.31
C ASP A 87 1.88 -0.79 -16.03
N VAL A 88 3.01 -1.48 -16.17
CA VAL A 88 3.69 -2.13 -15.04
C VAL A 88 5.01 -1.43 -14.77
N SER A 89 5.20 -0.98 -13.54
CA SER A 89 6.44 -0.40 -13.01
C SER A 89 7.06 -1.34 -11.99
N TRP A 90 8.20 -1.95 -12.34
CA TRP A 90 8.99 -2.77 -11.42
C TRP A 90 9.90 -1.87 -10.58
N MET A 91 9.78 -1.96 -9.25
CA MET A 91 10.61 -1.26 -8.26
C MET A 91 11.77 -2.14 -7.86
N LEU A 92 12.91 -1.91 -8.52
CA LEU A 92 14.11 -2.74 -8.45
C LEU A 92 15.24 -2.14 -7.59
N CYS A 93 15.02 -0.98 -6.97
CA CYS A 93 16.01 -0.34 -6.10
C CYS A 93 15.66 -0.47 -4.61
N LEU A 94 16.49 0.14 -3.75
CA LEU A 94 16.33 0.17 -2.29
C LEU A 94 16.34 -1.22 -1.65
N ASP A 95 17.10 -2.15 -2.23
CA ASP A 95 17.31 -3.49 -1.68
C ASP A 95 18.11 -3.44 -0.37
N ARG A 96 18.04 -4.53 0.39
CA ARG A 96 18.76 -4.70 1.67
C ARG A 96 20.24 -4.23 1.61
N PRO A 97 21.06 -4.54 0.58
CA PRO A 97 22.44 -4.05 0.51
C PRO A 97 22.54 -2.53 0.39
N VAL A 98 21.63 -1.89 -0.37
CA VAL A 98 21.56 -0.43 -0.49
C VAL A 98 21.20 0.20 0.84
N VAL A 99 20.23 -0.37 1.55
CA VAL A 99 19.85 0.10 2.90
C VAL A 99 21.00 -0.04 3.89
N ALA A 100 21.75 -1.14 3.81
CA ALA A 100 22.90 -1.41 4.67
C ALA A 100 24.08 -0.45 4.43
N SER A 101 24.18 0.17 3.24
CA SER A 101 25.24 1.10 2.88
C SER A 101 24.87 2.57 3.01
N LEU A 102 23.65 2.89 3.48
CA LEU A 102 23.24 4.26 3.73
C LEU A 102 24.12 4.90 4.81
N ASP A 103 24.56 6.14 4.56
CA ASP A 103 25.16 6.94 5.63
C ASP A 103 24.12 7.31 6.69
N ALA A 104 24.59 7.75 7.86
CA ALA A 104 23.73 8.04 8.99
C ALA A 104 22.73 9.19 8.72
N ALA A 105 23.05 10.13 7.82
CA ALA A 105 22.16 11.24 7.49
C ALA A 105 21.02 10.77 6.57
N ALA A 106 21.33 10.02 5.51
CA ALA A 106 20.37 9.40 4.63
C ALA A 106 19.47 8.42 5.39
N PHE A 107 20.05 7.60 6.26
CA PHE A 107 19.29 6.68 7.12
C PHE A 107 18.30 7.44 8.00
N ARG A 108 18.73 8.50 8.71
CA ARG A 108 17.83 9.32 9.54
C ARG A 108 16.74 10.03 8.74
N CYS A 109 17.00 10.41 7.49
CA CYS A 109 15.95 10.97 6.63
C CYS A 109 14.90 9.93 6.23
N LEU A 110 15.32 8.68 5.99
CA LEU A 110 14.45 7.59 5.56
C LEU A 110 13.70 6.92 6.71
N HIS A 111 14.36 6.76 7.86
CA HIS A 111 13.87 6.10 9.07
C HIS A 111 14.35 6.85 10.32
N PRO A 112 13.75 8.01 10.66
CA PRO A 112 14.19 8.84 11.77
C PRO A 112 13.99 8.18 13.15
N CYS A 113 12.98 7.32 13.27
CA CYS A 113 12.71 6.51 14.45
C CYS A 113 11.83 5.31 14.09
N PHE A 114 11.88 4.26 14.91
CA PHE A 114 10.88 3.19 14.88
C PHE A 114 9.74 3.52 15.86
N ALA A 115 8.54 3.72 15.34
CA ALA A 115 7.38 4.15 16.12
C ALA A 115 7.11 3.18 17.28
N HIS A 116 6.95 3.74 18.47
CA HIS A 116 6.52 3.02 19.65
C HIS A 116 5.05 2.63 19.49
N ASN A 117 4.78 1.33 19.33
CA ASN A 117 3.42 0.80 19.22
C ASN A 117 3.38 -0.67 19.69
N ARG A 118 2.18 -1.25 19.72
CA ARG A 118 1.95 -2.65 20.12
C ARG A 118 2.76 -3.67 19.30
N TYR A 119 3.18 -3.31 18.09
CA TYR A 119 3.97 -4.14 17.17
C TYR A 119 5.49 -3.89 17.30
N ASN A 120 5.91 -2.99 18.20
CA ASN A 120 7.27 -2.84 18.70
C ASN A 120 7.27 -2.77 20.25
N PRO A 121 6.87 -3.85 20.94
CA PRO A 121 6.76 -3.86 22.41
C PRO A 121 8.12 -3.80 23.11
N ALA A 122 9.18 -4.24 22.44
CA ALA A 122 10.55 -4.23 22.95
C ALA A 122 11.26 -2.88 22.76
N HIS A 123 10.59 -1.90 22.15
CA HIS A 123 11.15 -0.57 21.87
C HIS A 123 12.48 -0.65 21.10
N GLU A 124 12.54 -1.55 20.13
CA GLU A 124 13.68 -1.66 19.25
C GLU A 124 13.88 -0.32 18.52
N PRO A 125 15.12 0.20 18.45
CA PRO A 125 15.37 1.52 17.88
C PRO A 125 15.22 1.54 16.35
N HIS A 126 15.35 0.37 15.70
CA HIS A 126 15.41 0.22 14.25
C HIS A 126 14.71 -1.06 13.79
N ILE A 127 14.12 -1.01 12.60
CA ILE A 127 13.69 -2.21 11.88
C ILE A 127 14.88 -2.83 11.12
N SER A 128 14.83 -4.14 10.87
CA SER A 128 15.89 -4.82 10.09
C SER A 128 16.04 -4.20 8.69
N ASN A 129 17.26 -4.23 8.12
CA ASN A 129 17.51 -3.66 6.78
C ASN A 129 16.63 -4.28 5.68
N GLY A 130 16.27 -5.56 5.79
CA GLY A 130 15.35 -6.21 4.84
C GLY A 130 13.92 -5.67 4.96
N THR A 131 13.45 -5.48 6.20
CA THR A 131 12.13 -4.89 6.46
C THR A 131 12.06 -3.43 6.04
N LEU A 132 13.14 -2.65 6.28
CA LEU A 132 13.25 -1.26 5.82
C LEU A 132 13.30 -1.18 4.31
N SER A 133 14.06 -2.05 3.65
CA SER A 133 14.11 -2.20 2.19
C SER A 133 12.72 -2.35 1.59
N LEU A 134 11.92 -3.30 2.11
CA LEU A 134 10.55 -3.50 1.63
C LEU A 134 9.69 -2.24 1.84
N ALA A 135 9.68 -1.68 3.05
CA ALA A 135 8.93 -0.46 3.34
C ALA A 135 9.32 0.73 2.45
N LEU A 136 10.61 0.89 2.14
CA LEU A 136 11.13 1.91 1.25
C LEU A 136 10.70 1.69 -0.20
N LYS A 137 10.61 0.45 -0.68
CA LYS A 137 10.06 0.15 -2.02
C LYS A 137 8.58 0.56 -2.15
N HIS A 138 7.76 0.34 -1.12
CA HIS A 138 6.39 0.86 -1.10
C HIS A 138 6.38 2.39 -1.21
N LYS A 139 7.26 3.07 -0.46
CA LYS A 139 7.38 4.52 -0.49
C LYS A 139 7.84 5.05 -1.85
N ALA A 140 8.81 4.38 -2.47
CA ALA A 140 9.28 4.66 -3.82
C ALA A 140 8.14 4.58 -4.85
N ALA A 141 7.28 3.56 -4.75
CA ALA A 141 6.08 3.46 -5.59
C ALA A 141 5.14 4.66 -5.41
N TYR A 142 4.93 5.15 -4.18
CA TYR A 142 4.09 6.33 -3.94
C TYR A 142 4.68 7.63 -4.49
N VAL A 143 5.99 7.83 -4.32
CA VAL A 143 6.68 9.00 -4.89
C VAL A 143 6.64 8.96 -6.41
N ASP A 144 6.90 7.81 -7.04
CA ASP A 144 6.79 7.67 -8.49
C ASP A 144 5.36 7.92 -8.98
N MET A 145 4.36 7.38 -8.28
CA MET A 145 2.95 7.61 -8.58
C MET A 145 2.57 9.09 -8.50
N GLU A 146 3.07 9.81 -7.50
CA GLU A 146 2.87 11.26 -7.34
C GLU A 146 3.53 12.03 -8.49
N LEU A 147 4.78 11.71 -8.85
CA LEU A 147 5.50 12.32 -9.97
C LEU A 147 4.78 12.10 -11.30
N ARG A 148 4.11 10.95 -11.46
CA ARG A 148 3.29 10.62 -12.63
C ARG A 148 1.86 11.17 -12.55
N ASN A 149 1.47 11.79 -11.44
CA ASN A 149 0.13 12.31 -11.17
C ASN A 149 -1.01 11.28 -11.37
N LEU A 150 -0.76 10.01 -11.04
CA LEU A 150 -1.75 8.95 -11.25
C LEU A 150 -2.96 9.09 -10.30
N PRO A 151 -4.17 8.70 -10.73
CA PRO A 151 -5.36 8.73 -9.89
C PRO A 151 -5.38 7.58 -8.86
N ALA A 152 -4.87 6.43 -9.24
CA ALA A 152 -4.75 5.22 -8.44
C ALA A 152 -3.68 4.30 -9.03
N ALA A 153 -3.13 3.38 -8.24
CA ALA A 153 -2.30 2.29 -8.73
C ALA A 153 -2.42 1.05 -7.83
N LEU A 154 -2.34 -0.12 -8.43
CA LEU A 154 -2.21 -1.39 -7.71
C LEU A 154 -0.75 -1.57 -7.29
N VAL A 155 -0.49 -1.78 -6.00
CA VAL A 155 0.84 -2.09 -5.47
C VAL A 155 0.88 -3.56 -5.07
N LEU A 156 1.89 -4.27 -5.54
CA LEU A 156 2.07 -5.70 -5.36
C LEU A 156 3.47 -6.00 -4.83
N GLU A 157 3.56 -6.88 -3.83
CA GLU A 157 4.79 -7.63 -3.55
C GLU A 157 5.00 -8.73 -4.61
N ASP A 158 6.25 -9.12 -4.84
CA ASP A 158 6.64 -10.04 -5.92
C ASP A 158 6.17 -11.49 -5.76
N ASP A 159 5.62 -11.84 -4.60
CA ASP A 159 5.03 -13.14 -4.30
C ASP A 159 3.50 -13.09 -4.13
N ALA A 160 2.87 -11.97 -4.49
CA ALA A 160 1.42 -11.90 -4.59
C ALA A 160 0.89 -12.88 -5.65
N VAL A 161 -0.25 -13.50 -5.37
CA VAL A 161 -0.96 -14.37 -6.32
C VAL A 161 -2.15 -13.62 -6.87
N LEU A 162 -2.30 -13.53 -8.18
CA LEU A 162 -3.31 -12.69 -8.82
C LEU A 162 -4.40 -13.55 -9.47
N PRO A 163 -5.69 -13.29 -9.19
CA PRO A 163 -6.78 -14.03 -9.80
C PRO A 163 -6.99 -13.54 -11.25
N PRO A 164 -7.41 -14.40 -12.20
CA PRO A 164 -7.73 -13.99 -13.57
C PRO A 164 -8.82 -12.91 -13.66
N THR A 165 -9.65 -12.79 -12.62
CA THR A 165 -10.75 -11.82 -12.50
C THR A 165 -10.34 -10.51 -11.81
N LEU A 166 -9.05 -10.25 -11.62
CA LEU A 166 -8.55 -9.07 -10.90
C LEU A 166 -9.14 -7.76 -11.45
N TRP A 167 -9.08 -7.52 -12.77
CA TRP A 167 -9.56 -6.26 -13.35
C TRP A 167 -11.07 -6.04 -13.16
N PRO A 168 -11.95 -7.02 -13.46
CA PRO A 168 -13.36 -6.90 -13.11
C PRO A 168 -13.61 -6.60 -11.62
N ILE A 169 -12.88 -7.24 -10.70
CA ILE A 169 -13.03 -7.02 -9.26
C ILE A 169 -12.66 -5.58 -8.89
N LEU A 170 -11.54 -5.08 -9.39
CA LEU A 170 -11.07 -3.73 -9.11
C LEU A 170 -11.96 -2.67 -9.77
N ALA A 171 -12.43 -2.91 -10.99
CA ALA A 171 -13.34 -2.00 -11.69
C ALA A 171 -14.72 -1.90 -11.01
N ALA A 172 -15.18 -2.99 -10.38
CA ALA A 172 -16.42 -2.99 -9.61
C ALA A 172 -16.28 -2.35 -8.21
N ALA A 173 -15.04 -2.14 -7.74
CA ALA A 173 -14.81 -1.50 -6.46
C ALA A 173 -15.15 0.00 -6.55
N ALA A 174 -16.09 0.45 -5.73
CA ALA A 174 -16.44 1.86 -5.57
C ALA A 174 -15.91 2.38 -4.23
N PRO A 175 -14.60 2.71 -4.12
CA PRO A 175 -14.07 3.25 -2.87
C PRO A 175 -14.70 4.61 -2.57
N PRO A 176 -14.92 4.96 -1.29
CA PRO A 176 -15.32 6.31 -0.89
C PRO A 176 -14.38 7.38 -1.45
N ALA A 177 -14.89 8.59 -1.71
CA ALA A 177 -14.11 9.69 -2.27
C ALA A 177 -12.91 10.11 -1.40
N ASP A 178 -12.99 9.86 -0.08
CA ASP A 178 -11.94 10.14 0.89
C ASP A 178 -11.01 8.96 1.17
N ALA A 179 -11.20 7.82 0.50
CA ALA A 179 -10.36 6.64 0.69
C ALA A 179 -8.90 6.92 0.27
N THR A 180 -7.96 6.41 1.06
CA THR A 180 -6.53 6.48 0.79
C THR A 180 -5.99 5.19 0.18
N ILE A 181 -6.58 4.06 0.56
CA ILE A 181 -6.27 2.73 0.04
C ILE A 181 -7.56 1.93 -0.16
N LEU A 182 -7.53 1.01 -1.12
CA LEU A 182 -8.46 -0.10 -1.25
C LEU A 182 -7.65 -1.39 -1.03
N PHE A 183 -7.97 -2.13 0.03
CA PHE A 183 -7.24 -3.34 0.40
C PHE A 183 -7.64 -4.52 -0.51
N VAL A 184 -6.66 -5.27 -1.02
CA VAL A 184 -6.88 -6.35 -1.99
C VAL A 184 -6.47 -7.72 -1.42
N GLY A 185 -5.35 -7.84 -0.68
CA GLY A 185 -4.94 -9.12 -0.10
C GLY A 185 -3.77 -9.04 0.89
N SER A 186 -3.70 -10.02 1.81
CA SER A 186 -2.66 -10.18 2.85
C SER A 186 -2.12 -11.61 2.87
N TYR A 187 -1.00 -11.85 3.56
CA TYR A 187 -0.53 -13.20 3.89
C TYR A 187 -1.41 -13.95 4.90
N SER A 188 -2.22 -13.22 5.67
CA SER A 188 -3.02 -13.80 6.76
C SER A 188 -4.41 -14.27 6.30
N LEU A 189 -4.85 -15.41 6.85
CA LEU A 189 -6.18 -15.98 6.70
C LEU A 189 -7.19 -15.22 7.58
N TRP A 190 -7.36 -13.92 7.38
CA TRP A 190 -8.52 -13.24 7.97
C TRP A 190 -9.81 -13.79 7.33
N PRO A 191 -10.93 -13.91 8.09
CA PRO A 191 -12.21 -14.37 7.56
C PRO A 191 -12.74 -13.29 6.60
N GLY A 192 -12.40 -13.44 5.33
CA GLY A 192 -12.50 -12.42 4.28
C GLY A 192 -11.62 -12.77 3.07
N GLY A 193 -10.55 -13.56 3.29
CA GLY A 193 -9.82 -14.30 2.26
C GLY A 193 -8.65 -13.52 1.66
N SER A 194 -7.43 -14.02 1.87
CA SER A 194 -6.27 -13.61 1.08
C SER A 194 -6.35 -14.14 -0.35
N LEU A 195 -5.71 -13.45 -1.30
CA LEU A 195 -5.51 -13.96 -2.66
C LEU A 195 -4.81 -15.33 -2.66
N ARG A 196 -3.89 -15.57 -1.71
CA ARG A 196 -3.23 -16.88 -1.49
C ARG A 196 -4.20 -17.98 -1.05
N ALA A 197 -5.15 -17.68 -0.16
CA ALA A 197 -6.18 -18.64 0.26
C ALA A 197 -7.24 -18.91 -0.82
N GLN A 198 -7.39 -18.00 -1.79
CA GLN A 198 -8.20 -18.20 -2.98
C GLN A 198 -7.45 -19.04 -4.03
N ALA A 199 -6.14 -18.84 -4.19
CA ALA A 199 -5.29 -19.62 -5.10
C ALA A 199 -5.01 -21.04 -4.61
N GLN A 200 -4.77 -21.25 -3.30
CA GLN A 200 -4.54 -22.59 -2.74
C GLN A 200 -5.80 -23.47 -2.73
N ARG A 201 -7.00 -22.88 -2.87
CA ARG A 201 -8.25 -23.62 -3.12
C ARG A 201 -8.40 -24.09 -4.57
N GLN A 202 -7.47 -23.76 -5.47
CA GLN A 202 -7.49 -24.12 -6.90
C GLN A 202 -6.93 -25.52 -7.22
N GLY A 203 -6.97 -26.45 -6.25
CA GLY A 203 -6.95 -27.89 -6.53
C GLY A 203 -8.33 -28.47 -6.89
N ALA A 204 -9.38 -27.65 -7.00
CA ALA A 204 -10.76 -28.07 -7.22
C ALA A 204 -11.23 -27.86 -8.68
N PRO A 205 -12.06 -28.77 -9.25
CA PRO A 205 -12.49 -28.72 -10.64
C PRO A 205 -13.28 -27.44 -11.00
N ALA A 206 -13.03 -26.94 -12.22
CA ALA A 206 -13.44 -25.63 -12.74
C ALA A 206 -14.96 -25.32 -12.70
N THR A 207 -15.83 -26.32 -12.51
CA THR A 207 -17.28 -26.16 -12.45
C THR A 207 -17.78 -25.64 -11.10
N ALA A 208 -17.08 -25.92 -9.99
CA ALA A 208 -17.44 -25.42 -8.65
C ALA A 208 -17.03 -23.95 -8.43
N TYR A 209 -16.04 -23.45 -9.18
CA TYR A 209 -15.54 -22.06 -9.16
C TYR A 209 -16.61 -21.04 -9.58
N ARG A 210 -17.38 -21.34 -10.64
CA ARG A 210 -18.46 -20.45 -11.12
C ARG A 210 -19.61 -20.35 -10.12
N GLN A 211 -19.87 -21.42 -9.36
CA GLN A 211 -20.91 -21.47 -8.33
C GLN A 211 -20.49 -20.76 -7.03
N SER A 212 -19.20 -20.75 -6.67
CA SER A 212 -18.71 -20.03 -5.47
C SER A 212 -18.58 -18.52 -5.69
N LEU A 213 -18.18 -18.08 -6.89
CA LEU A 213 -18.19 -16.66 -7.27
C LEU A 213 -19.60 -16.09 -7.40
N ALA A 214 -20.58 -16.91 -7.82
CA ALA A 214 -21.99 -16.52 -7.85
C ALA A 214 -22.63 -16.45 -6.45
N SER A 215 -22.07 -17.15 -5.46
CA SER A 215 -22.63 -17.20 -4.10
C SER A 215 -21.91 -16.32 -3.08
N ARG A 216 -20.64 -15.94 -3.29
CA ARG A 216 -19.89 -15.01 -2.43
C ARG A 216 -18.87 -14.20 -3.26
N PRO A 217 -19.23 -13.01 -3.77
CA PRO A 217 -18.26 -12.14 -4.45
C PRO A 217 -17.10 -11.81 -3.49
N PRO A 218 -15.86 -11.61 -4.00
CA PRO A 218 -14.76 -11.12 -3.18
C PRO A 218 -15.22 -9.82 -2.50
N VAL A 219 -15.28 -9.86 -1.17
CA VAL A 219 -15.82 -8.75 -0.39
C VAL A 219 -14.75 -7.67 -0.36
N VAL A 220 -15.04 -6.55 -1.03
CA VAL A 220 -14.32 -5.30 -0.79
C VAL A 220 -14.65 -4.87 0.64
N HIS A 221 -13.72 -5.08 1.57
CA HIS A 221 -13.86 -4.58 2.92
C HIS A 221 -13.50 -3.10 2.96
N VAL A 222 -14.51 -2.24 3.07
CA VAL A 222 -14.31 -0.81 3.36
C VAL A 222 -14.09 -0.67 4.87
N LEU A 223 -12.84 -0.74 5.29
CA LEU A 223 -12.47 -0.46 6.68
C LEU A 223 -12.45 1.06 6.89
N ARG A 224 -13.52 1.58 7.47
CA ARG A 224 -13.51 2.94 8.04
C ARG A 224 -12.62 2.94 9.27
N ARG A 225 -11.51 3.69 9.21
CA ARG A 225 -10.45 3.74 10.24
C ARG A 225 -10.88 4.36 11.58
N ASN A 226 -12.17 4.66 11.79
CA ASN A 226 -12.71 5.38 12.96
C ASN A 226 -13.52 4.52 13.94
N ALA A 227 -13.63 3.19 13.77
CA ALA A 227 -14.45 2.36 14.68
C ALA A 227 -13.67 1.61 15.78
N SER A 228 -12.34 1.60 15.73
CA SER A 228 -11.49 0.88 16.68
C SER A 228 -10.23 1.71 16.94
N ASP A 229 -9.83 1.81 18.21
CA ASP A 229 -8.58 2.44 18.66
C ASP A 229 -7.32 1.82 18.00
N TRP A 230 -7.47 0.68 17.34
CA TRP A 230 -6.40 -0.07 16.69
C TRP A 230 -6.92 -0.68 15.38
N PRO A 231 -6.50 -0.17 14.20
CA PRO A 231 -6.91 -0.80 12.95
C PRO A 231 -6.30 -2.22 12.86
N PRO A 232 -7.03 -3.22 12.34
CA PRO A 232 -6.43 -4.52 12.04
C PRO A 232 -5.26 -4.32 11.08
N ILE A 233 -4.14 -5.03 11.30
CA ILE A 233 -2.98 -4.96 10.38
C ILE A 233 -3.42 -5.44 8.99
N LEU A 234 -3.24 -4.58 8.01
CA LEU A 234 -3.33 -4.93 6.60
C LEU A 234 -1.98 -5.47 6.15
N GLY A 235 -1.97 -6.65 5.54
CA GLY A 235 -0.76 -7.13 4.85
C GLY A 235 -0.51 -6.30 3.59
N ALA A 236 0.73 -5.88 3.35
CA ALA A 236 1.09 -5.01 2.25
C ALA A 236 1.28 -5.74 0.90
N VAL A 237 0.91 -7.04 0.84
CA VAL A 237 1.05 -7.91 -0.34
C VAL A 237 0.37 -7.35 -1.57
N ALA A 238 -0.89 -6.92 -1.44
CA ALA A 238 -1.67 -6.40 -2.55
C ALA A 238 -2.70 -5.38 -2.05
N TYR A 239 -2.63 -4.16 -2.59
CA TYR A 239 -3.61 -3.12 -2.33
C TYR A 239 -3.56 -2.06 -3.43
N VAL A 240 -4.66 -1.35 -3.63
CA VAL A 240 -4.69 -0.17 -4.48
C VAL A 240 -4.44 1.05 -3.61
N VAL A 241 -3.45 1.85 -3.96
CA VAL A 241 -3.23 3.18 -3.37
C VAL A 241 -3.92 4.23 -4.25
N LEU A 242 -4.75 5.07 -3.64
CA LEU A 242 -5.44 6.16 -4.33
C LEU A 242 -4.59 7.44 -4.25
N ARG A 243 -4.82 8.40 -5.16
CA ARG A 243 -4.06 9.66 -5.25
C ARG A 243 -3.87 10.36 -3.90
N ARG A 244 -4.93 10.45 -3.09
CA ARG A 244 -4.85 11.05 -1.75
C ARG A 244 -3.90 10.28 -0.85
N GLY A 245 -4.00 8.96 -0.85
CA GLY A 245 -3.09 8.07 -0.13
C GLY A 245 -1.65 8.29 -0.57
N ALA A 246 -1.38 8.18 -1.88
CA ALA A 246 -0.03 8.31 -2.42
C ALA A 246 0.65 9.61 -1.97
N ARG A 247 -0.06 10.75 -2.05
CA ARG A 247 0.46 12.05 -1.56
C ARG A 247 0.75 12.07 -0.06
N ILE A 248 -0.06 11.42 0.77
CA ILE A 248 0.23 11.33 2.21
C ILE A 248 1.45 10.44 2.45
N TYR A 249 1.47 9.26 1.80
CA TYR A 249 2.46 8.23 2.04
C TYR A 249 3.85 8.60 1.47
N ALA A 250 3.92 9.31 0.34
CA ALA A 250 5.13 9.72 -0.36
C ALA A 250 5.98 10.75 0.42
N HIS A 251 5.37 11.51 1.33
CA HIS A 251 6.04 12.54 2.13
C HIS A 251 6.28 12.12 3.58
N THR A 252 5.97 10.87 3.90
CA THR A 252 6.05 10.33 5.26
C THR A 252 7.22 9.36 5.36
N PRO A 253 8.20 9.60 6.25
CA PRO A 253 9.28 8.64 6.51
C PRO A 253 8.79 7.24 6.87
N VAL A 254 9.65 6.25 6.73
CA VAL A 254 9.36 4.90 7.23
C VAL A 254 9.46 4.95 8.74
N LEU A 255 8.33 4.78 9.43
CA LEU A 255 8.28 4.74 10.91
C LEU A 255 7.98 3.34 11.44
N SER A 256 7.72 2.38 10.56
CA SER A 256 7.38 1.00 10.92
C SER A 256 7.54 0.08 9.71
N GLN A 257 7.35 -1.22 9.92
CA GLN A 257 7.23 -2.20 8.84
C GLN A 257 6.11 -1.81 7.86
N ALA A 258 6.16 -2.30 6.61
CA ALA A 258 5.22 -1.91 5.55
C ALA A 258 3.75 -2.14 5.95
N ASP A 259 3.42 -3.34 6.42
CA ASP A 259 2.07 -3.73 6.90
C ASP A 259 1.52 -2.77 7.96
N VAL A 260 2.35 -2.45 8.95
CA VAL A 260 2.02 -1.49 10.01
C VAL A 260 1.88 -0.09 9.39
N GLY A 261 2.83 0.33 8.55
CA GLY A 261 2.85 1.68 7.98
C GLY A 261 1.62 1.99 7.14
N ILE A 262 1.15 1.04 6.33
CA ILE A 262 -0.08 1.22 5.54
C ILE A 262 -1.34 1.27 6.42
N SER A 263 -1.31 0.58 7.56
CA SER A 263 -2.42 0.48 8.52
C SER A 263 -2.55 1.73 9.40
N TYR A 264 -1.43 2.39 9.75
CA TYR A 264 -1.40 3.44 10.79
C TYR A 264 -1.46 4.89 10.28
N LEU A 265 -1.31 5.15 8.98
CA LEU A 265 -1.27 6.52 8.47
C LEU A 265 -2.67 7.05 8.16
N ASP A 266 -3.35 7.59 9.18
CA ASP A 266 -4.53 8.44 9.01
C ASP A 266 -4.51 9.61 10.01
N ALA A 267 -4.21 10.81 9.49
CA ALA A 267 -4.54 12.11 10.08
C ALA A 267 -3.91 13.24 9.25
N ALA A 268 -4.43 13.49 8.04
CA ALA A 268 -4.56 14.89 7.67
C ALA A 268 -5.88 15.35 8.29
N PRO A 269 -5.91 16.42 9.11
CA PRO A 269 -7.18 16.95 9.59
C PRO A 269 -8.08 17.19 8.38
N GLN A 270 -9.32 16.72 8.44
CA GLN A 270 -10.29 17.14 7.44
C GLN A 270 -10.37 18.68 7.51
N PRO A 271 -10.36 19.39 6.36
CA PRO A 271 -10.70 20.80 6.38
C PRO A 271 -12.06 20.89 7.07
N GLN A 272 -12.11 21.66 8.17
CA GLN A 272 -13.39 21.87 8.84
C GLN A 272 -14.34 22.48 7.80
N PRO A 273 -15.59 22.01 7.72
CA PRO A 273 -16.57 22.67 6.88
C PRO A 273 -16.60 24.14 7.31
N GLU A 274 -16.35 25.03 6.35
CA GLU A 274 -16.45 26.47 6.57
C GLU A 274 -17.80 26.73 7.23
N ALA A 275 -17.75 27.34 8.42
CA ALA A 275 -18.95 27.69 9.14
C ALA A 275 -19.79 28.59 8.22
N THR A 276 -20.89 28.04 7.71
CA THR A 276 -21.91 28.79 6.98
C THR A 276 -22.35 29.90 7.90
N THR A 277 -21.88 31.12 7.62
CA THR A 277 -22.24 32.30 8.36
C THR A 277 -23.66 32.63 7.92
N THR A 278 -24.65 32.08 8.61
CA THR A 278 -26.03 32.54 8.51
C THR A 278 -26.08 33.92 9.17
N THR A 279 -25.87 34.97 8.38
CA THR A 279 -26.33 36.31 8.72
C THR A 279 -27.85 36.27 8.76
N GLY A 280 -28.39 36.23 9.98
CA GLY A 280 -29.80 36.43 10.25
C GLY A 280 -30.24 37.82 9.77
N THR A 281 -31.43 37.86 9.16
CA THR A 281 -32.23 39.07 8.96
C THR A 281 -33.25 39.17 10.09
#